data_AF-A0A5Q4VFP2-F1
#
_entry.id   AF-A0A5Q4VFP2-F1
#
_cell.length_a   1.000
_cell.length_b   1.000
_cell.length_c   1.000
_cell.angle_alpha   90.00
_cell.angle_beta   90.00
_cell.angle_gamma   90.00
#
_symmetry.space_group_name_H-M   'P 1'
#
loop_
_entity.id
_entity.type
_entity.pdbx_description
1 polymer ?
#
loop_
_entity_poly.entity_id
_entity_poly.type
_entity_poly.pdbx_seq_one_letter_code
_entity_poly.pdbx_strand_id
1 'polypeptide(L)'
;MFKKTFMGGVLIVAGLFLLVFKAIAGFMEMDFTAANLTLEKMIPAENLTWVERLPWEVLQTAADAVILAPLYVLLIVMGVFLMVLGGIMDK
;
A
#
# COMPACT_ATOMS: atom_id res chain seq x y z
N MET A 1 14.42 15.27 -10.15
CA MET A 1 13.05 15.48 -10.66
C MET A 1 12.37 14.24 -11.22
N PHE A 2 12.71 13.76 -12.44
CA PHE A 2 11.87 12.79 -13.16
C PHE A 2 11.65 11.43 -12.46
N LYS A 3 12.69 10.80 -11.92
CA LYS A 3 12.61 9.42 -11.41
C LYS A 3 11.61 9.22 -10.25
N LYS A 4 11.59 10.13 -9.27
CA LYS A 4 10.72 10.02 -8.08
C LYS A 4 9.26 10.33 -8.43
N THR A 5 9.03 11.40 -9.19
CA THR A 5 7.69 11.79 -9.65
C THR A 5 7.11 10.77 -10.62
N PHE A 6 7.94 10.24 -11.53
CA PHE A 6 7.54 9.15 -12.44
C PHE A 6 7.17 7.88 -11.67
N MET A 7 8.02 7.45 -10.73
CA MET A 7 7.74 6.28 -9.90
C MET A 7 6.50 6.49 -9.03
N GLY A 8 6.29 7.68 -8.48
CA GLY A 8 5.07 8.03 -7.78
C GLY A 8 3.81 7.90 -8.65
N GLY A 9 3.87 8.39 -9.89
CA GLY A 9 2.80 8.22 -10.87
C GLY A 9 2.52 6.75 -11.20
N VAL A 10 3.58 5.94 -11.38
CA VAL A 10 3.45 4.49 -11.60
C VAL A 10 2.75 3.79 -10.43
N LEU A 11 3.10 4.13 -9.19
CA LEU A 11 2.47 3.56 -8.00
C LEU A 11 0.99 3.95 -7.90
N ILE A 12 0.63 5.21 -8.20
CA ILE A 12 -0.77 5.64 -8.22
C ILE A 12 -1.56 4.85 -9.27
N VAL A 13 -1.02 4.72 -10.49
CA VAL A 13 -1.67 3.96 -11.57
C VAL A 13 -1.85 2.50 -11.18
N ALA A 14 -0.84 1.86 -10.59
CA ALA A 14 -0.93 0.49 -10.12
C ALA A 14 -1.98 0.32 -9.00
N GLY A 15 -2.04 1.26 -8.06
CA GLY A 15 -3.06 1.24 -7.00
C GLY A 15 -4.48 1.42 -7.54
N LEU A 16 -4.69 2.37 -8.46
CA LEU A 16 -5.97 2.57 -9.13
C LEU A 16 -6.39 1.34 -9.95
N PHE A 17 -5.45 0.71 -10.63
CA PHE A 17 -5.70 -0.53 -11.35
C PHE A 17 -6.23 -1.64 -10.43
N LEU A 18 -5.58 -1.87 -9.28
CA LEU A 18 -6.06 -2.85 -8.29
C LEU A 18 -7.43 -2.50 -7.71
N LEU A 19 -7.72 -1.21 -7.51
CA LEU A 19 -9.03 -0.75 -7.05
C LEU A 19 -10.13 -1.07 -8.07
N VAL A 20 -9.85 -0.85 -9.36
CA VAL A 20 -10.78 -1.22 -10.45
C VAL A 20 -10.99 -2.74 -10.49
N PHE A 21 -9.93 -3.53 -10.35
CA PHE A 21 -10.06 -5.00 -10.28
C PHE A 21 -10.96 -5.46 -9.14
N LYS A 22 -10.80 -4.87 -7.96
CA LYS A 22 -11.68 -5.13 -6.82
C LYS A 22 -13.13 -4.77 -7.14
N ALA A 23 -13.37 -3.63 -7.79
CA ALA A 23 -14.72 -3.23 -8.18
C ALA A 23 -15.35 -4.22 -9.18
N ILE A 24 -14.61 -4.63 -10.21
CA ILE A 24 -15.04 -5.65 -11.19
C ILE A 24 -15.36 -6.96 -10.48
N ALA A 25 -14.50 -7.41 -9.56
CA ALA A 25 -14.73 -8.64 -8.82
C ALA A 25 -16.01 -8.59 -7.97
N GLY A 26 -16.32 -7.42 -7.39
CA GLY A 26 -17.58 -7.18 -6.69
C GLY A 26 -18.80 -7.28 -7.60
N PHE A 27 -18.73 -6.79 -8.84
CA PHE A 27 -19.81 -6.95 -9.83
C PHE A 27 -19.99 -8.41 -10.28
N MET A 28 -18.93 -9.21 -10.23
CA MET A 28 -18.97 -10.63 -10.58
C MET A 28 -19.35 -11.53 -9.39
N GLU A 29 -19.72 -10.95 -8.24
CA GLU A 29 -20.02 -11.67 -7.00
C GLU A 29 -18.88 -12.63 -6.56
N MET A 30 -17.64 -12.31 -6.94
CA MET A 30 -16.46 -13.08 -6.52
C MET A 30 -16.11 -12.74 -5.08
N ASP A 31 -15.65 -13.73 -4.31
CA ASP A 31 -15.11 -13.53 -2.96
C ASP A 31 -13.71 -12.89 -3.01
N PHE A 32 -13.68 -11.64 -3.46
CA PHE A 32 -12.48 -10.84 -3.62
C PHE A 32 -12.63 -9.54 -2.83
N THR A 33 -12.31 -9.63 -1.55
CA THR A 33 -12.48 -8.52 -0.62
C THR A 33 -11.22 -7.66 -0.53
N ALA A 34 -11.34 -6.49 0.12
CA ALA A 34 -10.18 -5.66 0.42
C ALA A 34 -9.16 -6.37 1.33
N ALA A 35 -9.61 -7.31 2.17
CA ALA A 35 -8.75 -8.11 3.04
C ALA A 35 -7.84 -9.04 2.23
N ASN A 36 -8.32 -9.57 1.09
CA ASN A 36 -7.51 -10.41 0.19
C ASN A 36 -6.36 -9.63 -0.47
N LEU A 37 -6.39 -8.29 -0.37
CA LEU A 37 -5.39 -7.40 -0.92
C LEU A 37 -4.45 -6.80 0.14
N THR A 38 -4.47 -7.27 1.39
CA THR A 38 -3.57 -6.76 2.44
C THR A 38 -2.21 -7.44 2.39
N LEU A 39 -1.18 -6.79 2.94
CA LEU A 39 0.15 -7.41 3.06
C LEU A 39 0.10 -8.65 3.96
N GLU A 40 -0.73 -8.62 5.00
CA GLU A 40 -0.98 -9.76 5.88
C GLU A 40 -1.41 -11.03 5.12
N LYS A 41 -2.27 -10.88 4.10
CA LYS A 41 -2.76 -12.02 3.30
C LYS A 41 -1.81 -12.43 2.18
N MET A 42 -0.96 -11.51 1.71
CA MET A 42 -0.05 -11.74 0.58
C MET A 42 1.34 -12.22 1.00
N ILE A 43 1.78 -11.91 2.22
CA ILE A 43 3.11 -12.21 2.73
C ILE A 43 3.00 -13.31 3.81
N PRO A 44 3.86 -14.33 3.80
CA PRO A 44 3.92 -15.32 4.86
C PRO A 44 4.08 -14.68 6.24
N ALA A 45 3.31 -15.14 7.24
CA ALA A 45 3.30 -14.56 8.59
C ALA A 45 4.70 -14.53 9.24
N GLU A 46 5.54 -15.54 8.96
CA GLU A 46 6.94 -15.60 9.40
C GLU A 46 7.76 -14.36 9.02
N ASN A 47 7.47 -13.76 7.87
CA ASN A 47 8.12 -12.55 7.36
C ASN A 47 7.59 -11.26 7.99
N LEU A 48 6.52 -11.33 8.80
CA LEU A 48 5.91 -10.19 9.51
C LEU A 48 6.19 -10.22 11.02
N THR A 49 6.87 -11.25 11.53
CA THR A 49 7.21 -11.40 12.97
C THR A 49 8.09 -10.28 13.54
N TRP A 50 8.71 -9.46 12.69
CA TRP A 50 9.48 -8.30 13.12
C TRP A 50 8.62 -7.20 13.75
N VAL A 51 7.33 -7.14 13.42
CA VAL A 51 6.39 -6.14 13.94
C VAL A 51 6.23 -6.31 15.45
N GLU A 52 6.04 -7.54 15.90
CA GLU A 52 5.91 -7.89 17.32
C GLU A 52 7.19 -7.60 18.12
N ARG A 53 8.34 -7.46 17.43
CA ARG A 53 9.64 -7.16 18.05
C ARG A 53 9.92 -5.67 18.18
N LEU A 54 9.05 -4.80 17.68
CA LEU A 54 9.24 -3.35 17.80
C LEU A 54 9.08 -2.94 19.28
N PRO A 55 10.02 -2.18 19.88
CA PRO A 55 10.00 -1.90 21.31
C PRO A 55 9.03 -0.78 21.71
N TRP A 56 8.44 -0.07 20.74
CA TRP A 56 7.49 1.01 20.97
C TRP A 56 6.12 0.66 20.40
N GLU A 57 5.08 0.76 21.23
CA GLU A 57 3.67 0.52 20.88
C GLU A 57 3.22 1.35 19.66
N VAL A 58 3.69 2.60 19.57
CA VAL A 58 3.39 3.49 18.44
C VAL A 58 3.93 2.94 17.12
N LEU A 59 5.13 2.33 17.13
CA LEU A 59 5.69 1.73 15.93
C LEU A 59 4.98 0.44 15.55
N GLN A 60 4.57 -0.36 16.54
CA GLN A 60 3.75 -1.56 16.31
C GLN A 60 2.44 -1.17 15.63
N THR A 61 1.71 -0.21 16.21
CA THR A 61 0.44 0.27 15.67
C THR A 61 0.59 0.83 14.25
N ALA A 62 1.67 1.57 13.98
CA ALA A 62 1.95 2.09 12.65
C ALA A 62 2.27 0.97 11.64
N ALA A 63 3.05 -0.03 12.05
CA ALA A 63 3.37 -1.17 11.22
C ALA A 63 2.12 -2.03 10.93
N ASP A 64 1.29 -2.27 11.93
CA ASP A 64 0.00 -2.96 11.78
C ASP A 64 -0.92 -2.21 10.82
N ALA A 65 -1.01 -0.89 10.95
CA ALA A 65 -1.80 -0.06 10.03
C ALA A 65 -1.32 -0.21 8.57
N VAL A 66 -0.02 -0.34 8.34
CA VAL A 66 0.54 -0.58 7.00
C VAL A 66 0.24 -2.00 6.52
N ILE A 67 0.38 -3.01 7.38
CA ILE A 67 0.21 -4.42 7.00
C ILE A 67 -1.24 -4.78 6.71
N LEU A 68 -2.16 -4.21 7.49
CA LEU A 68 -3.60 -4.41 7.37
C LEU A 68 -4.24 -3.51 6.31
N ALA A 69 -3.54 -2.49 5.83
CA ALA A 69 -4.04 -1.67 4.75
C ALA A 69 -4.08 -2.47 3.43
N PRO A 70 -5.14 -2.33 2.63
CA PRO A 70 -5.19 -2.91 1.30
C PRO A 70 -4.09 -2.32 0.40
N LEU A 71 -3.46 -3.15 -0.42
CA LEU A 71 -2.31 -2.80 -1.25
C LEU A 71 -2.57 -1.59 -2.16
N TYR A 72 -3.77 -1.46 -2.72
CA TYR A 72 -4.13 -0.30 -3.55
C TYR A 72 -4.04 1.02 -2.77
N VAL A 73 -4.38 1.02 -1.47
CA VAL A 73 -4.26 2.20 -0.60
C VAL A 73 -2.79 2.53 -0.40
N LEU A 74 -1.96 1.54 -0.06
CA LEU A 74 -0.52 1.73 0.17
C LEU A 74 0.17 2.30 -1.08
N LEU A 75 -0.14 1.76 -2.26
CA LEU A 75 0.43 2.20 -3.53
C LEU A 75 0.03 3.65 -3.86
N ILE A 76 -1.24 4.03 -3.67
CA ILE A 76 -1.71 5.39 -3.91
C ILE A 76 -1.05 6.37 -2.93
N VAL A 77 -1.04 6.06 -1.63
CA VAL A 77 -0.46 6.91 -0.59
C VAL A 77 1.05 7.09 -0.82
N MET A 78 1.77 6.00 -1.06
CA MET A 78 3.21 6.05 -1.35
C MET A 78 3.50 6.81 -2.65
N GLY A 79 2.65 6.64 -3.67
CA GLY A 79 2.77 7.35 -4.92
C GLY A 79 2.60 8.86 -4.77
N VAL A 80 1.58 9.30 -4.03
CA VAL A 80 1.38 10.72 -3.68
C VAL A 80 2.56 11.24 -2.87
N PHE A 81 3.01 10.49 -1.87
CA PHE A 81 4.17 10.84 -1.06
C PHE A 81 5.43 11.06 -1.91
N LEU A 82 5.74 10.16 -2.84
CA LEU A 82 6.88 10.30 -3.74
C LEU A 82 6.76 11.49 -4.70
N MET A 83 5.55 11.81 -5.16
CA MET A 83 5.32 13.00 -5.99
C MET A 83 5.52 14.28 -5.19
N VAL A 84 5.04 14.34 -3.95
CA VAL A 84 5.23 15.47 -3.03
C VAL A 84 6.72 15.66 -2.72
N LEU A 85 7.44 14.59 -2.36
CA LEU A 85 8.89 14.67 -2.14
C LEU A 85 9.64 15.08 -3.41
N GLY A 86 9.25 14.54 -4.57
CA GLY A 86 9.85 14.88 -5.86
C GLY A 86 9.61 16.33 -6.27
N GLY A 87 8.51 16.94 -5.84
CA GLY A 87 8.18 18.34 -6.12
C GLY A 87 8.68 19.35 -5.07
N ILE A 88 8.78 18.96 -3.80
CA ILE A 88 9.20 19.82 -2.69
C ILE A 88 10.71 19.78 -2.46
N MET A 89 11.36 18.61 -2.54
CA MET A 89 12.81 18.48 -2.26
C MET A 89 13.72 18.94 -3.41
N ASP A 90 13.15 19.36 -4.54
CA ASP A 90 13.88 19.90 -5.70
C ASP A 90 13.69 21.44 -5.83
N LYS A 91 13.15 22.11 -4.81
CA LYS A 91 13.25 23.56 -4.62
C LYS A 91 14.46 23.88 -3.73
#